data_AF-A0A3B9WBN3-F1
#
_entry.id   AF-A0A3B9WBN3-F1
#
_cell.length_a   1.000
_cell.length_b   1.000
_cell.length_c   1.000
_cell.angle_alpha   90.00
_cell.angle_beta   90.00
_cell.angle_gamma   90.00
#
_symmetry.space_group_name_H-M   'P 1'
#
loop_
_entity.id
_entity.type
_entity.pdbx_description
1 polymer ?
#
loop_
_entity_poly.entity_id
_entity_poly.type
_entity_poly.pdbx_seq_one_letter_code
_entity_poly.pdbx_strand_id
1 'polypeptide(L)'
;MRKIIPVGAAAVTLSLLLTGCGSSGWDSVELSGEPAAGKAPSVSFETPLKVDEAQTKVLKAGDGPEIDAGDNIMLQAALYKGSDASSLGDTYSKGGGQVLTVNDQLKESLPQMYDALTNAKEGEIIAYSSPETSGKAADGDDSTSVEVYQVTKKLEPALNGTMKTPSKGMPKVTQDDKGKPTIAKPSGPEPTRLQTDVLIEGDGETVKSSDTVVANYVGVRWADGKVFDSSYDKGTPVSFPLDGVIAGWKEGLAGKKVGSRVEIVIPTSKAYGTAKELGKDAKYPAGSLVFVVDVLGRTDTPDAAKQGASSATPKDSASGEPSPKASSSGK
;
A
#
# COMPACT_ATOMS: atom_id res chain seq x y z
N MET A 1 -25.43 5.35 68.82
CA MET A 1 -24.40 5.16 67.78
C MET A 1 -24.41 6.36 66.86
N ARG A 2 -23.23 6.95 66.66
CA ARG A 2 -22.75 7.97 65.68
C ARG A 2 -23.62 9.19 65.30
N LYS A 3 -22.97 10.35 65.54
CA LYS A 3 -23.28 11.78 65.29
C LYS A 3 -23.10 12.15 63.80
N ILE A 4 -23.97 12.96 63.16
CA ILE A 4 -23.93 14.45 62.92
C ILE A 4 -23.08 14.93 61.70
N ILE A 5 -23.75 15.77 60.88
CA ILE A 5 -23.36 16.90 59.97
C ILE A 5 -22.93 16.64 58.50
N PRO A 6 -23.51 17.42 57.53
CA PRO A 6 -23.11 17.47 56.12
C PRO A 6 -21.99 18.49 55.88
N VAL A 7 -21.12 18.23 54.90
CA VAL A 7 -20.13 19.21 54.42
C VAL A 7 -20.19 19.23 52.90
N GLY A 8 -20.67 20.35 52.36
CA GLY A 8 -20.36 20.74 50.99
C GLY A 8 -18.91 21.23 50.92
N ALA A 9 -18.22 20.87 49.85
CA ALA A 9 -16.93 21.45 49.50
C ALA A 9 -16.93 21.75 48.01
N ALA A 10 -16.77 23.03 47.70
CA ALA A 10 -16.60 23.56 46.37
C ALA A 10 -15.35 22.94 45.72
N ALA A 11 -15.52 22.34 44.53
CA ALA A 11 -14.40 22.02 43.67
C ALA A 11 -14.03 23.30 42.89
N VAL A 12 -12.89 23.86 43.29
CA VAL A 12 -12.21 24.99 42.66
C VAL A 12 -11.94 24.65 41.19
N THR A 13 -12.54 25.41 40.28
CA THR A 13 -12.11 25.46 38.87
C THR A 13 -10.69 26.03 38.83
N LEU A 14 -9.71 25.14 38.70
CA LEU A 14 -8.33 25.52 38.45
C LEU A 14 -8.20 25.85 36.96
N SER A 15 -8.44 27.12 36.62
CA SER A 15 -8.11 27.67 35.30
C SER A 15 -6.58 27.74 35.17
N LEU A 16 -5.98 26.65 34.70
CA LEU A 16 -4.61 26.64 34.21
C LEU A 16 -4.59 27.35 32.85
N LEU A 17 -4.31 28.65 32.86
CA LEU A 17 -3.80 29.35 31.69
C LEU A 17 -2.35 28.88 31.47
N LEU A 18 -2.20 27.79 30.72
CA LEU A 18 -0.92 27.39 30.14
C LEU A 18 -0.69 28.24 28.89
N THR A 19 0.01 29.35 29.05
CA THR A 19 0.69 30.02 27.94
C THR A 19 1.95 29.21 27.61
N GLY A 20 1.77 28.13 26.84
CA GLY A 20 2.84 27.32 26.29
C GLY A 20 2.97 27.58 24.79
N CYS A 21 4.13 28.03 24.32
CA CYS A 21 4.46 28.13 22.91
C CYS A 21 4.36 26.76 22.21
N GLY A 22 3.63 26.68 21.10
CA GLY A 22 4.02 25.89 19.92
C GLY A 22 3.58 24.44 19.78
N SER A 23 2.76 23.87 20.68
CA SER A 23 2.29 22.47 20.55
C SER A 23 0.80 22.23 20.81
N SER A 24 0.02 23.27 21.16
CA SER A 24 -1.36 23.09 21.63
C SER A 24 -2.31 22.52 20.57
N GLY A 25 -2.12 22.89 19.31
CA GLY A 25 -2.99 22.43 18.22
C GLY A 25 -2.86 20.94 17.93
N TRP A 26 -1.65 20.37 17.99
CA TRP A 26 -1.44 18.96 17.67
C TRP A 26 -2.08 18.01 18.70
N ASP A 27 -2.05 18.40 19.97
CA ASP A 27 -2.68 17.62 21.04
C ASP A 27 -4.19 17.45 20.82
N SER A 28 -4.84 18.39 20.13
CA SER A 28 -6.28 18.34 19.81
C SER A 28 -6.66 17.36 18.69
N VAL A 29 -5.69 16.79 17.97
CA VAL A 29 -5.97 15.89 16.84
C VAL A 29 -6.53 14.57 17.35
N GLU A 30 -7.77 14.29 17.01
CA GLU A 30 -8.51 13.10 17.45
C GLU A 30 -9.29 12.46 16.31
N LEU A 31 -9.52 11.15 16.43
CA LEU A 31 -10.40 10.42 15.53
C LEU A 31 -11.86 10.79 15.85
N SER A 32 -12.55 11.41 14.91
CA SER A 32 -13.97 11.77 15.04
C SER A 32 -14.91 10.75 14.38
N GLY A 33 -14.36 9.83 13.56
CA GLY A 33 -15.10 8.76 12.91
C GLY A 33 -14.18 7.64 12.44
N GLU A 34 -14.59 6.40 12.68
CA GLU A 34 -13.82 5.22 12.30
C GLU A 34 -13.83 5.00 10.77
N PRO A 35 -12.75 4.44 10.21
CA PRO A 35 -12.75 4.01 8.82
C PRO A 35 -13.74 2.86 8.61
N ALA A 36 -14.24 2.74 7.39
CA ALA A 36 -15.05 1.60 6.96
C ALA A 36 -14.62 1.18 5.54
N ALA A 37 -15.16 0.07 5.04
CA ALA A 37 -14.84 -0.41 3.69
C ALA A 37 -15.11 0.68 2.63
N GLY A 38 -14.05 1.17 1.99
CA GLY A 38 -14.13 2.23 0.97
C GLY A 38 -14.35 3.65 1.51
N LYS A 39 -14.32 3.85 2.84
CA LYS A 39 -14.54 5.14 3.49
C LYS A 39 -13.39 5.45 4.46
N ALA A 40 -12.74 6.58 4.21
CA ALA A 40 -11.71 7.12 5.10
C ALA A 40 -12.23 7.38 6.52
N PRO A 41 -11.33 7.41 7.52
CA PRO A 41 -11.68 7.94 8.84
C PRO A 41 -12.12 9.41 8.75
N SER A 42 -12.55 10.00 9.85
CA SER A 42 -12.60 11.45 9.99
C SER A 42 -11.83 11.87 11.23
N VAL A 43 -11.26 13.06 11.20
CA VAL A 43 -10.54 13.64 12.34
C VAL A 43 -11.14 14.98 12.73
N SER A 44 -10.88 15.39 13.96
CA SER A 44 -11.14 16.75 14.47
C SER A 44 -9.88 17.29 15.11
N PHE A 45 -9.67 18.60 14.97
CA PHE A 45 -8.57 19.33 15.59
C PHE A 45 -8.89 20.83 15.62
N GLU A 46 -8.21 21.57 16.49
CA GLU A 46 -8.25 23.04 16.53
C GLU A 46 -7.67 23.62 15.25
N THR A 47 -8.39 24.56 14.64
CA THR A 47 -7.98 25.21 13.39
C THR A 47 -7.71 26.71 13.58
N PRO A 48 -6.76 27.30 12.83
CA PRO A 48 -5.83 26.64 11.91
C PRO A 48 -4.78 25.81 12.65
N LEU A 49 -4.53 24.60 12.19
CA LEU A 49 -3.45 23.76 12.71
C LEU A 49 -2.12 24.19 12.07
N LYS A 50 -1.12 24.40 12.92
CA LYS A 50 0.26 24.64 12.49
C LYS A 50 1.21 23.87 13.39
N VAL A 51 2.11 23.08 12.80
CA VAL A 51 3.20 22.42 13.51
C VAL A 51 4.54 22.96 13.02
N ASP A 52 5.46 23.18 13.96
CA ASP A 52 6.81 23.72 13.67
C ASP A 52 7.84 22.60 13.40
N GLU A 53 7.52 21.36 13.75
CA GLU A 53 8.34 20.17 13.53
C GLU A 53 7.45 18.99 13.10
N ALA A 54 8.07 17.96 12.52
CA ALA A 54 7.35 16.74 12.19
C ALA A 54 6.88 16.02 13.46
N GLN A 55 5.60 15.69 13.54
CA GLN A 55 4.97 15.04 14.70
C GLN A 55 4.07 13.90 14.26
N THR A 56 4.02 12.85 15.08
CA THR A 56 3.10 11.72 14.94
C THR A 56 2.23 11.58 16.18
N LYS A 57 1.02 11.03 16.02
CA LYS A 57 0.12 10.70 17.13
C LYS A 57 -0.65 9.43 16.77
N VAL A 58 -0.56 8.41 17.62
CA VAL A 58 -1.42 7.22 17.49
C VAL A 58 -2.84 7.65 17.88
N LEU A 59 -3.75 7.69 16.90
CA LEU A 59 -5.15 8.02 17.11
C LEU A 59 -5.96 6.80 17.57
N LYS A 60 -5.56 5.61 17.11
CA LYS A 60 -6.15 4.33 17.51
C LYS A 60 -5.10 3.23 17.39
N ALA A 61 -4.90 2.47 18.47
CA ALA A 61 -4.01 1.32 18.45
C ALA A 61 -4.59 0.19 17.58
N GLY A 62 -3.73 -0.53 16.87
CA GLY A 62 -4.09 -1.76 16.17
C GLY A 62 -4.20 -2.96 17.11
N ASP A 63 -4.89 -3.99 16.67
CA ASP A 63 -5.08 -5.25 17.39
C ASP A 63 -4.50 -6.47 16.66
N GLY A 64 -3.98 -6.28 15.44
CA GLY A 64 -3.37 -7.33 14.64
C GLY A 64 -1.88 -7.55 14.95
N PRO A 65 -1.17 -8.26 14.04
CA PRO A 65 0.25 -8.52 14.16
C PRO A 65 1.09 -7.24 14.31
N GLU A 66 2.15 -7.34 15.10
CA GLU A 66 3.14 -6.27 15.30
C GLU A 66 3.99 -6.07 14.03
N ILE A 67 4.36 -4.82 13.74
CA ILE A 67 5.19 -4.43 12.61
C ILE A 67 6.65 -4.31 13.07
N ASP A 68 7.53 -5.04 12.42
CA ASP A 68 8.96 -5.09 12.68
C ASP A 68 9.73 -4.30 11.61
N ALA A 69 10.96 -3.89 11.95
CA ALA A 69 11.86 -3.33 10.95
C ALA A 69 12.17 -4.36 9.85
N GLY A 70 12.03 -3.94 8.60
CA GLY A 70 12.16 -4.76 7.40
C GLY A 70 10.83 -5.24 6.82
N ASP A 71 9.73 -5.13 7.56
CA ASP A 71 8.42 -5.54 7.07
C ASP A 71 7.92 -4.64 5.95
N ASN A 72 7.15 -5.26 5.04
CA ASN A 72 6.30 -4.52 4.12
C ASN A 72 4.90 -4.41 4.72
N ILE A 73 4.33 -3.22 4.69
CA ILE A 73 2.97 -2.97 5.16
C ILE A 73 2.15 -2.30 4.08
N MET A 74 0.84 -2.50 4.13
CA MET A 74 -0.09 -1.77 3.29
C MET A 74 -0.75 -0.64 4.08
N LEU A 75 -0.55 0.59 3.62
CA LEU A 75 -1.10 1.80 4.21
C LEU A 75 -2.28 2.34 3.40
N GLN A 76 -3.29 2.83 4.10
CA GLN A 76 -4.27 3.75 3.52
C GLN A 76 -4.17 5.12 4.17
N ALA A 77 -4.16 6.15 3.34
CA ALA A 77 -4.05 7.54 3.73
C ALA A 77 -5.35 8.32 3.49
N ALA A 78 -5.62 9.27 4.37
CA ALA A 78 -6.59 10.35 4.22
C ALA A 78 -5.92 11.67 4.60
N LEU A 79 -6.23 12.74 3.88
CA LEU A 79 -5.58 14.04 4.04
C LEU A 79 -6.60 15.11 4.40
N TYR A 80 -6.27 15.95 5.39
CA TYR A 80 -7.15 17.03 5.87
C TYR A 80 -6.40 18.35 5.90
N LYS A 81 -7.09 19.42 5.52
CA LYS A 81 -6.58 20.77 5.51
C LYS A 81 -6.47 21.33 6.93
N GLY A 82 -5.32 21.90 7.28
CA GLY A 82 -5.09 22.49 8.61
C GLY A 82 -6.00 23.67 8.94
N SER A 83 -6.38 24.46 7.92
CA SER A 83 -7.13 25.71 8.12
C SER A 83 -8.57 25.49 8.61
N ASP A 84 -9.22 24.40 8.21
CA ASP A 84 -10.65 24.17 8.43
C ASP A 84 -11.05 22.69 8.60
N ALA A 85 -10.09 21.77 8.68
CA ALA A 85 -10.29 20.32 8.79
C ALA A 85 -11.06 19.67 7.62
N SER A 86 -11.24 20.38 6.50
CA SER A 86 -11.85 19.79 5.30
C SER A 86 -10.95 18.72 4.67
N SER A 87 -11.58 17.69 4.07
CA SER A 87 -10.85 16.61 3.40
C SER A 87 -10.23 17.10 2.08
N LEU A 88 -8.96 16.75 1.87
CA LEU A 88 -8.20 16.98 0.63
C LEU A 88 -8.13 15.72 -0.24
N GLY A 89 -8.65 14.59 0.24
CA GLY A 89 -8.72 13.34 -0.49
C GLY A 89 -8.19 12.14 0.30
N ASP A 90 -8.42 10.95 -0.26
CA ASP A 90 -8.09 9.69 0.39
C ASP A 90 -7.78 8.56 -0.61
N THR A 91 -7.23 7.48 -0.07
CA THR A 91 -6.95 6.22 -0.80
C THR A 91 -8.01 5.13 -0.54
N TYR A 92 -8.87 5.31 0.45
CA TYR A 92 -9.90 4.34 0.85
C TYR A 92 -10.94 4.13 -0.25
N SER A 93 -11.45 5.22 -0.78
CA SER A 93 -12.39 5.26 -1.90
C SER A 93 -11.82 4.66 -3.18
N LYS A 94 -10.50 4.61 -3.31
CA LYS A 94 -9.78 4.11 -4.49
C LYS A 94 -9.38 2.63 -4.39
N GLY A 95 -9.53 2.00 -3.22
CA GLY A 95 -9.34 0.56 -3.02
C GLY A 95 -7.90 0.04 -3.17
N GLY A 96 -6.93 0.94 -3.37
CA GLY A 96 -5.51 0.63 -3.43
C GLY A 96 -4.79 1.31 -2.28
N GLY A 97 -4.29 0.52 -1.34
CA GLY A 97 -3.31 0.99 -0.36
C GLY A 97 -1.92 1.09 -0.98
N GLN A 98 -1.07 1.91 -0.37
CA GLN A 98 0.33 2.03 -0.74
C GLN A 98 1.15 1.00 0.03
N VAL A 99 2.09 0.35 -0.64
CA VAL A 99 3.05 -0.53 0.03
C VAL A 99 4.18 0.33 0.57
N LEU A 100 4.48 0.21 1.86
CA LEU A 100 5.61 0.85 2.51
C LEU A 100 6.49 -0.22 3.14
N THR A 101 7.80 -0.10 2.97
CA THR A 101 8.78 -0.94 3.68
C THR A 101 9.30 -0.18 4.90
N VAL A 102 9.20 -0.76 6.09
CA VAL A 102 9.68 -0.17 7.34
C VAL A 102 11.18 -0.39 7.50
N ASN A 103 12.00 0.33 6.74
CA ASN A 103 13.44 0.11 6.67
C ASN A 103 14.26 1.39 6.95
N ASP A 104 15.58 1.29 6.83
CA ASP A 104 16.49 2.42 7.06
C ASP A 104 16.24 3.60 6.10
N GLN A 105 15.75 3.35 4.87
CA GLN A 105 15.38 4.43 3.96
C GLN A 105 14.18 5.21 4.47
N LEU A 106 13.17 4.53 5.04
CA LEU A 106 12.06 5.21 5.72
C LEU A 106 12.57 5.99 6.93
N LYS A 107 13.48 5.42 7.70
CA LYS A 107 14.08 6.09 8.87
C LYS A 107 14.84 7.36 8.50
N GLU A 108 15.59 7.33 7.41
CA GLU A 108 16.34 8.50 6.92
C GLU A 108 15.43 9.59 6.35
N SER A 109 14.32 9.20 5.69
CA SER A 109 13.41 10.15 5.03
C SER A 109 12.33 10.72 5.96
N LEU A 110 11.75 9.90 6.83
CA LEU A 110 10.64 10.23 7.73
C LEU A 110 10.86 9.54 9.10
N PRO A 111 11.83 10.00 9.91
CA PRO A 111 12.19 9.31 11.16
C PRO A 111 11.03 9.17 12.14
N GLN A 112 10.18 10.20 12.27
CA GLN A 112 9.01 10.15 13.14
C GLN A 112 7.96 9.14 12.66
N MET A 113 7.83 8.94 11.34
CA MET A 113 6.95 7.92 10.77
C MET A 113 7.55 6.53 10.96
N TYR A 114 8.86 6.37 10.76
CA TYR A 114 9.57 5.12 11.06
C TYR A 114 9.37 4.71 12.53
N ASP A 115 9.59 5.64 13.46
CA ASP A 115 9.45 5.38 14.90
C ASP A 115 7.98 5.05 15.26
N ALA A 116 7.02 5.74 14.65
CA ALA A 116 5.60 5.47 14.87
C ALA A 116 5.15 4.13 14.30
N LEU A 117 5.75 3.65 13.20
CA LEU A 117 5.41 2.37 12.58
C LEU A 117 6.17 1.19 13.18
N THR A 118 7.33 1.43 13.79
CA THR A 118 8.10 0.37 14.46
C THR A 118 7.38 -0.04 15.74
N ASN A 119 7.04 -1.32 15.87
CA ASN A 119 6.16 -1.88 16.91
C ASN A 119 4.69 -1.42 16.86
N ALA A 120 4.27 -0.71 15.80
CA ALA A 120 2.86 -0.52 15.52
C ALA A 120 2.19 -1.87 15.26
N LYS A 121 0.85 -1.90 15.28
CA LYS A 121 0.09 -3.10 14.94
C LYS A 121 -0.75 -2.92 13.69
N GLU A 122 -0.98 -4.00 12.95
CA GLU A 122 -2.04 -4.03 11.94
C GLU A 122 -3.36 -3.53 12.57
N GLY A 123 -4.04 -2.62 11.86
CA GLY A 123 -5.21 -1.88 12.31
C GLY A 123 -4.92 -0.48 12.88
N GLU A 124 -3.66 -0.17 13.21
CA GLU A 124 -3.28 1.10 13.84
C GLU A 124 -3.54 2.30 12.92
N ILE A 125 -4.03 3.40 13.52
CA ILE A 125 -4.28 4.67 12.86
C ILE A 125 -3.38 5.73 13.48
N ILE A 126 -2.53 6.33 12.64
CA ILE A 126 -1.52 7.32 13.01
C ILE A 126 -1.85 8.62 12.28
N ALA A 127 -1.89 9.73 13.02
CA ALA A 127 -1.83 11.06 12.44
C ALA A 127 -0.38 11.51 12.30
N TYR A 128 -0.09 12.22 11.22
CA TYR A 128 1.19 12.85 10.93
C TYR A 128 0.98 14.28 10.43
N SER A 129 1.83 15.20 10.86
CA SER A 129 1.93 16.54 10.28
C SER A 129 3.38 17.01 10.36
N SER A 130 3.77 17.87 9.42
CA SER A 130 5.09 18.52 9.42
C SER A 130 5.04 19.87 8.72
N PRO A 131 6.04 20.75 8.90
CA PRO A 131 6.12 22.01 8.15
C PRO A 131 6.05 21.84 6.63
N GLU A 132 6.57 20.73 6.08
CA GLU A 132 6.54 20.40 4.65
C GLU A 132 5.13 20.05 4.12
N THR A 133 4.16 19.84 5.02
CA THR A 133 2.76 19.66 4.67
C THR A 133 2.00 20.98 4.50
N SER A 134 2.66 22.11 4.81
CA SER A 134 2.12 23.44 4.57
C SER A 134 1.91 23.71 3.08
N GLY A 135 0.91 24.53 2.75
CA GLY A 135 0.63 24.93 1.36
C GLY A 135 0.12 23.84 0.42
N LYS A 136 -0.03 22.58 0.87
CA LYS A 136 -0.67 21.48 0.09
C LYS A 136 -2.14 21.75 -0.23
N ALA A 137 -2.75 22.77 0.38
CA ALA A 137 -4.12 23.18 0.17
C ALA A 137 -4.22 24.60 -0.43
N ALA A 138 -3.59 24.82 -1.59
CA ALA A 138 -3.84 25.83 -2.65
C ALA A 138 -4.14 27.32 -2.32
N ASP A 139 -4.39 27.73 -1.08
CA ASP A 139 -5.06 29.00 -0.75
C ASP A 139 -4.14 30.02 -0.06
N GLY A 140 -2.83 29.76 -0.01
CA GLY A 140 -1.84 30.71 0.53
C GLY A 140 -1.86 30.89 2.05
N ASP A 141 -2.57 30.03 2.78
CA ASP A 141 -2.51 29.94 4.24
C ASP A 141 -1.29 29.11 4.69
N ASP A 142 -0.70 29.46 5.83
CA ASP A 142 0.52 28.84 6.37
C ASP A 142 0.25 27.65 7.31
N SER A 143 -1.01 27.20 7.38
CA SER A 143 -1.41 25.99 8.10
C SER A 143 -0.80 24.72 7.51
N THR A 144 -0.49 23.77 8.39
CA THR A 144 0.01 22.44 8.03
C THR A 144 -1.15 21.47 7.83
N SER A 145 -0.99 20.48 6.96
CA SER A 145 -2.04 19.47 6.75
C SER A 145 -1.93 18.35 7.80
N VAL A 146 -3.06 17.68 8.08
CA VAL A 146 -3.06 16.43 8.86
C VAL A 146 -3.19 15.27 7.90
N GLU A 147 -2.17 14.42 7.87
CA GLU A 147 -2.16 13.17 7.12
C GLU A 147 -2.50 12.03 8.08
N VAL A 148 -3.51 11.21 7.76
CA VAL A 148 -3.96 10.10 8.60
C VAL A 148 -3.68 8.80 7.87
N TYR A 149 -2.82 7.97 8.45
CA TYR A 149 -2.38 6.69 7.91
C TYR A 149 -2.98 5.55 8.72
N GLN A 150 -3.57 4.56 8.05
CA GLN A 150 -3.97 3.30 8.66
C GLN A 150 -3.08 2.17 8.15
N VAL A 151 -2.49 1.41 9.08
CA VAL A 151 -1.82 0.13 8.77
C VAL A 151 -2.88 -0.92 8.51
N THR A 152 -3.27 -1.10 7.25
CA THR A 152 -4.36 -2.02 6.89
C THR A 152 -3.92 -3.48 6.85
N LYS A 153 -2.63 -3.74 6.59
CA LYS A 153 -2.10 -5.10 6.51
C LYS A 153 -0.59 -5.13 6.78
N LYS A 154 -0.13 -6.07 7.61
CA LYS A 154 1.26 -6.56 7.57
C LYS A 154 1.38 -7.58 6.45
N LEU A 155 2.28 -7.35 5.51
CA LEU A 155 2.49 -8.24 4.37
C LEU A 155 3.52 -9.30 4.72
N GLU A 156 3.36 -10.49 4.15
CA GLU A 156 4.30 -11.60 4.35
C GLU A 156 5.65 -11.25 3.72
N PRO A 157 6.74 -11.14 4.51
CA PRO A 157 8.04 -10.75 3.99
C PRO A 157 8.76 -11.91 3.27
N ALA A 158 8.41 -13.16 3.57
CA ALA A 158 9.09 -14.33 3.06
C ALA A 158 8.12 -15.43 2.63
N LEU A 159 8.49 -16.12 1.55
CA LEU A 159 7.80 -17.34 1.13
C LEU A 159 8.31 -18.51 1.96
N ASN A 160 7.41 -19.12 2.72
CA ASN A 160 7.73 -20.24 3.59
C ASN A 160 7.44 -21.54 2.85
N GLY A 161 8.47 -22.18 2.28
CA GLY A 161 8.30 -23.51 1.70
C GLY A 161 9.37 -23.91 0.71
N THR A 162 9.38 -25.21 0.38
CA THR A 162 10.28 -25.75 -0.63
C THR A 162 9.69 -25.53 -2.03
N MET A 163 10.48 -24.91 -2.91
CA MET A 163 10.08 -24.70 -4.30
C MET A 163 9.97 -26.04 -5.04
N LYS A 164 8.76 -26.36 -5.48
CA LYS A 164 8.44 -27.51 -6.33
C LYS A 164 8.97 -27.30 -7.74
N THR A 165 9.23 -28.39 -8.45
CA THR A 165 9.56 -28.33 -9.87
C THR A 165 8.31 -27.98 -10.68
N PRO A 166 8.39 -27.04 -11.63
CA PRO A 166 7.28 -26.74 -12.54
C PRO A 166 6.77 -27.97 -13.29
N SER A 167 5.47 -28.00 -13.58
CA SER A 167 4.80 -29.04 -14.36
C SER A 167 5.36 -29.11 -15.77
N LYS A 168 5.19 -30.28 -16.40
CA LYS A 168 5.68 -30.53 -17.76
C LYS A 168 5.14 -29.48 -18.76
N GLY A 169 6.06 -28.85 -19.50
CA GLY A 169 5.75 -27.83 -20.50
C GLY A 169 5.84 -26.39 -19.97
N MET A 170 5.97 -26.21 -18.65
CA MET A 170 6.29 -24.92 -18.05
C MET A 170 7.81 -24.69 -18.09
N PRO A 171 8.26 -23.44 -18.25
CA PRO A 171 9.67 -23.10 -18.07
C PRO A 171 10.20 -23.52 -16.70
N LYS A 172 11.51 -23.82 -16.63
CA LYS A 172 12.14 -24.04 -15.32
C LYS A 172 12.24 -22.72 -14.56
N VAL A 173 11.91 -22.74 -13.27
CA VAL A 173 12.12 -21.62 -12.35
C VAL A 173 13.22 -21.98 -11.36
N THR A 174 14.09 -21.01 -11.06
CA THR A 174 15.08 -21.05 -9.97
C THR A 174 14.98 -19.77 -9.15
N GLN A 175 15.68 -19.66 -8.04
CA GLN A 175 15.77 -18.41 -7.25
C GLN A 175 17.20 -18.16 -6.78
N ASP A 176 17.55 -16.90 -6.55
CA ASP A 176 18.80 -16.51 -5.89
C ASP A 176 18.68 -16.54 -4.35
N ASP A 177 19.76 -16.19 -3.66
CA ASP A 177 19.83 -16.19 -2.19
C ASP A 177 18.90 -15.14 -1.54
N LYS A 178 18.42 -14.16 -2.32
CA LYS A 178 17.44 -13.16 -1.89
C LYS A 178 16.01 -13.55 -2.27
N GLY A 179 15.83 -14.76 -2.80
CA GLY A 179 14.55 -15.29 -3.23
C GLY A 179 14.06 -14.75 -4.57
N LYS A 180 14.80 -13.91 -5.30
CA LYS A 180 14.37 -13.41 -6.62
C LYS A 180 14.28 -14.58 -7.61
N PRO A 181 13.11 -14.82 -8.24
CA PRO A 181 12.96 -15.91 -9.18
C PRO A 181 13.64 -15.57 -10.53
N THR A 182 14.20 -16.59 -11.16
CA THR A 182 14.68 -16.56 -12.54
C THR A 182 13.90 -17.58 -13.36
N ILE A 183 13.31 -17.12 -14.46
CA ILE A 183 12.54 -17.95 -15.40
C ILE A 183 13.46 -18.34 -16.54
N ALA A 184 13.66 -19.63 -16.78
CA ALA A 184 14.39 -20.12 -17.93
C ALA A 184 13.69 -19.71 -19.23
N LYS A 185 14.45 -19.58 -20.32
CA LYS A 185 13.88 -19.24 -21.63
C LYS A 185 12.79 -20.28 -22.00
N PRO A 186 11.55 -19.83 -22.28
CA PRO A 186 10.48 -20.73 -22.70
C PRO A 186 10.83 -21.44 -24.01
N SER A 187 10.29 -22.64 -24.20
CA SER A 187 10.57 -23.47 -25.37
C SER A 187 9.32 -24.23 -25.80
N GLY A 188 9.32 -24.70 -27.05
CA GLY A 188 8.16 -25.37 -27.65
C GLY A 188 7.17 -24.39 -28.31
N PRO A 189 6.00 -24.88 -28.72
CA PRO A 189 4.99 -24.06 -29.37
C PRO A 189 4.45 -22.99 -28.40
N GLU A 190 4.02 -21.87 -28.96
CA GLU A 190 3.40 -20.80 -28.17
C GLU A 190 2.13 -21.33 -27.46
N PRO A 191 1.92 -21.03 -26.16
CA PRO A 191 0.80 -21.53 -25.41
C PRO A 191 -0.52 -20.97 -25.96
N THR A 192 -1.51 -21.85 -26.08
CA THR A 192 -2.88 -21.50 -26.50
C THR A 192 -3.86 -21.47 -25.34
N ARG A 193 -3.42 -21.89 -24.13
CA ARG A 193 -4.21 -21.97 -22.92
C ARG A 193 -3.41 -21.42 -21.74
N LEU A 194 -4.13 -20.88 -20.76
CA LEU A 194 -3.55 -20.50 -19.48
C LEU A 194 -3.08 -21.77 -18.75
N GLN A 195 -1.86 -21.73 -18.22
CA GLN A 195 -1.35 -22.76 -17.32
C GLN A 195 -0.86 -22.08 -16.05
N THR A 196 -1.05 -22.75 -14.92
CA THR A 196 -0.72 -22.19 -13.62
C THR A 196 -0.21 -23.30 -12.71
N ASP A 197 0.95 -23.08 -12.11
CA ASP A 197 1.52 -23.97 -11.11
C ASP A 197 1.83 -23.21 -9.82
N VAL A 198 1.53 -23.83 -8.69
CA VAL A 198 1.96 -23.34 -7.38
C VAL A 198 3.31 -23.97 -7.06
N LEU A 199 4.36 -23.19 -7.21
CA LEU A 199 5.74 -23.63 -6.96
C LEU A 199 6.06 -23.63 -5.47
N ILE A 200 5.54 -22.67 -4.71
CA ILE A 200 5.58 -22.67 -3.24
C ILE A 200 4.15 -22.50 -2.76
N GLU A 201 3.69 -23.39 -1.89
CA GLU A 201 2.36 -23.32 -1.30
C GLU A 201 2.37 -22.31 -0.16
N GLY A 202 1.42 -21.37 -0.17
CA GLY A 202 1.20 -20.46 0.94
C GLY A 202 0.14 -21.01 1.88
N ASP A 203 0.15 -20.54 3.12
CA ASP A 203 -0.78 -20.93 4.17
C ASP A 203 -1.73 -19.79 4.60
N GLY A 204 -1.59 -18.61 4.00
CA GLY A 204 -2.38 -17.43 4.35
C GLY A 204 -3.81 -17.41 3.80
N GLU A 205 -4.37 -16.20 3.70
CA GLU A 205 -5.71 -16.00 3.17
C GLU A 205 -5.83 -16.42 1.70
N THR A 206 -7.02 -16.89 1.29
CA THR A 206 -7.29 -17.22 -0.11
C THR A 206 -7.58 -15.95 -0.91
N VAL A 207 -6.88 -15.74 -2.00
CA VAL A 207 -7.12 -14.66 -2.97
C VAL A 207 -8.45 -14.88 -3.69
N LYS A 208 -9.37 -13.92 -3.58
CA LYS A 208 -10.62 -13.86 -4.35
C LYS A 208 -10.35 -13.13 -5.66
N SER A 209 -11.16 -13.40 -6.68
CA SER A 209 -11.01 -12.79 -8.01
C SER A 209 -11.22 -11.28 -8.06
N SER A 210 -11.83 -10.70 -7.02
CA SER A 210 -12.10 -9.26 -6.90
C SER A 210 -11.13 -8.55 -5.95
N ASP A 211 -10.13 -9.25 -5.44
CA ASP A 211 -9.20 -8.66 -4.46
C ASP A 211 -8.19 -7.73 -5.12
N THR A 212 -7.62 -6.86 -4.29
CA THR A 212 -6.32 -6.26 -4.54
C THR A 212 -5.27 -7.19 -3.96
N VAL A 213 -4.30 -7.57 -4.79
CA VAL A 213 -3.17 -8.43 -4.40
C VAL A 213 -1.92 -7.57 -4.30
N VAL A 214 -1.16 -7.75 -3.22
CA VAL A 214 0.20 -7.24 -3.13
C VAL A 214 1.15 -8.37 -3.50
N ALA A 215 1.98 -8.12 -4.51
CA ALA A 215 2.86 -9.15 -5.03
C ALA A 215 4.24 -8.63 -5.39
N ASN A 216 5.20 -9.54 -5.27
CA ASN A 216 6.45 -9.47 -6.02
C ASN A 216 6.33 -10.33 -7.29
N TYR A 217 6.95 -9.92 -8.40
CA TYR A 217 6.87 -10.68 -9.65
C TYR A 217 8.07 -10.47 -10.57
N VAL A 218 8.27 -11.44 -11.45
CA VAL A 218 9.12 -11.34 -12.65
C VAL A 218 8.28 -11.78 -13.85
N GLY A 219 8.25 -10.96 -14.89
CA GLY A 219 7.59 -11.24 -16.17
C GLY A 219 8.59 -11.37 -17.31
N VAL A 220 8.53 -12.47 -18.05
CA VAL A 220 9.32 -12.71 -19.27
C VAL A 220 8.43 -12.90 -20.49
N ARG A 221 8.95 -12.53 -21.66
CA ARG A 221 8.29 -12.81 -22.93
C ARG A 221 8.48 -14.27 -23.33
N TRP A 222 7.43 -14.92 -23.82
CA TRP A 222 7.55 -16.27 -24.35
C TRP A 222 8.54 -16.35 -25.53
N ALA A 223 8.50 -15.36 -26.43
CA ALA A 223 9.24 -15.36 -27.69
C ALA A 223 10.77 -15.46 -27.54
N ASP A 224 11.34 -14.82 -26.52
CA ASP A 224 12.79 -14.75 -26.34
C ASP A 224 13.27 -15.00 -24.91
N GLY A 225 12.37 -15.15 -23.94
CA GLY A 225 12.70 -15.34 -22.53
C GLY A 225 13.25 -14.10 -21.85
N LYS A 226 13.24 -12.92 -22.51
CA LYS A 226 13.74 -11.70 -21.89
C LYS A 226 12.73 -11.17 -20.88
N VAL A 227 13.25 -10.76 -19.72
CA VAL A 227 12.50 -10.00 -18.72
C VAL A 227 12.04 -8.69 -19.35
N PHE A 228 10.77 -8.37 -19.20
CA PHE A 228 10.22 -7.08 -19.63
C PHE A 228 9.71 -6.24 -18.45
N ASP A 229 9.40 -6.89 -17.32
CA ASP A 229 9.00 -6.21 -16.09
C ASP A 229 9.29 -7.07 -14.86
N SER A 230 9.61 -6.43 -13.74
CA SER A 230 10.05 -7.08 -12.50
C SER A 230 9.94 -6.12 -11.33
N SER A 231 9.17 -6.49 -10.29
CA SER A 231 9.12 -5.70 -9.05
C SER A 231 10.41 -5.87 -8.23
N TYR A 232 11.06 -7.03 -8.34
CA TYR A 232 12.34 -7.31 -7.71
C TYR A 232 13.43 -6.34 -8.15
N ASP A 233 13.44 -5.95 -9.42
CA ASP A 233 14.40 -4.97 -9.95
C ASP A 233 14.06 -3.53 -9.53
N LYS A 234 12.81 -3.27 -9.15
CA LYS A 234 12.33 -1.99 -8.60
C LYS A 234 12.52 -1.90 -7.07
N GLY A 235 12.75 -3.04 -6.40
CA GLY A 235 13.05 -3.11 -4.99
C GLY A 235 11.84 -3.04 -4.04
N THR A 236 10.62 -2.89 -4.56
CA THR A 236 9.40 -2.84 -3.72
C THR A 236 8.27 -3.69 -4.32
N PRO A 237 7.49 -4.41 -3.50
CA PRO A 237 6.28 -5.07 -3.95
C PRO A 237 5.26 -4.08 -4.50
N VAL A 238 4.40 -4.56 -5.38
CA VAL A 238 3.39 -3.73 -6.04
C VAL A 238 1.99 -4.26 -5.74
N SER A 239 1.05 -3.34 -5.54
CA SER A 239 -0.35 -3.61 -5.27
C SER A 239 -1.18 -3.51 -6.55
N PHE A 240 -1.98 -4.53 -6.84
CA PHE A 240 -2.78 -4.62 -8.06
C PHE A 240 -4.21 -5.04 -7.76
N PRO A 241 -5.24 -4.26 -8.15
CA PRO A 241 -6.60 -4.77 -8.21
C PRO A 241 -6.69 -5.83 -9.31
N LEU A 242 -7.13 -7.05 -8.99
CA LEU A 242 -7.18 -8.15 -9.98
C LEU A 242 -8.14 -7.86 -11.13
N ASP A 243 -9.12 -6.98 -10.94
CA ASP A 243 -10.00 -6.50 -12.01
C ASP A 243 -9.32 -5.50 -12.97
N GLY A 244 -8.17 -4.93 -12.59
CA GLY A 244 -7.43 -3.93 -13.38
C GLY A 244 -6.22 -4.47 -14.13
N VAL A 245 -5.96 -5.79 -14.08
CA VAL A 245 -4.80 -6.44 -14.72
C VAL A 245 -5.23 -7.39 -15.85
N ILE A 246 -4.26 -7.90 -16.61
CA ILE A 246 -4.51 -8.87 -17.69
C ILE A 246 -5.24 -10.11 -17.15
N ALA A 247 -6.15 -10.68 -17.96
CA ALA A 247 -6.99 -11.81 -17.56
C ALA A 247 -6.19 -13.01 -17.03
N GLY A 248 -4.98 -13.25 -17.57
CA GLY A 248 -4.11 -14.32 -17.11
C GLY A 248 -3.65 -14.18 -15.65
N TRP A 249 -3.44 -12.94 -15.18
CA TRP A 249 -3.13 -12.68 -13.75
C TRP A 249 -4.35 -12.95 -12.88
N LYS A 250 -5.50 -12.37 -13.23
CA LYS A 250 -6.76 -12.55 -12.50
C LYS A 250 -7.12 -14.03 -12.35
N GLU A 251 -7.11 -14.77 -13.45
CA GLU A 251 -7.46 -16.20 -13.46
C GLU A 251 -6.38 -17.07 -12.80
N GLY A 252 -5.09 -16.75 -12.99
CA GLY A 252 -3.99 -17.54 -12.42
C GLY A 252 -3.88 -17.41 -10.90
N LEU A 253 -4.14 -16.22 -10.36
CA LEU A 253 -4.00 -15.93 -8.93
C LEU A 253 -5.27 -16.18 -8.11
N ALA A 254 -6.46 -16.10 -8.72
CA ALA A 254 -7.70 -16.43 -8.01
C ALA A 254 -7.65 -17.84 -7.42
N GLY A 255 -8.08 -17.96 -6.16
CA GLY A 255 -8.08 -19.21 -5.40
C GLY A 255 -6.71 -19.61 -4.84
N LYS A 256 -5.62 -18.88 -5.14
CA LYS A 256 -4.30 -19.14 -4.55
C LYS A 256 -4.21 -18.53 -3.14
N LYS A 257 -3.19 -18.95 -2.41
CA LYS A 257 -2.97 -18.55 -1.02
C LYS A 257 -1.95 -17.42 -0.94
N VAL A 258 -2.14 -16.49 0.00
CA VAL A 258 -1.06 -15.59 0.43
C VAL A 258 0.09 -16.45 0.96
N GLY A 259 1.33 -16.05 0.63
CA GLY A 259 2.55 -16.84 0.83
C GLY A 259 2.88 -17.77 -0.33
N SER A 260 2.06 -17.84 -1.39
CA SER A 260 2.35 -18.68 -2.55
C SER A 260 3.32 -18.03 -3.53
N ARG A 261 4.21 -18.85 -4.11
CA ARG A 261 4.83 -18.58 -5.42
C ARG A 261 4.06 -19.29 -6.50
N VAL A 262 3.59 -18.54 -7.48
CA VAL A 262 2.75 -19.03 -8.57
C VAL A 262 3.44 -18.73 -9.90
N GLU A 263 3.69 -19.76 -10.70
CA GLU A 263 4.11 -19.61 -12.09
C GLU A 263 2.86 -19.62 -12.99
N ILE A 264 2.79 -18.64 -13.90
CA ILE A 264 1.65 -18.45 -14.79
C ILE A 264 2.18 -18.32 -16.23
N VAL A 265 1.84 -19.27 -17.09
CA VAL A 265 2.05 -19.17 -18.53
C VAL A 265 0.77 -18.65 -19.17
N ILE A 266 0.84 -17.45 -19.73
CA ILE A 266 -0.32 -16.69 -20.20
C ILE A 266 -0.32 -16.66 -21.74
N PRO A 267 -1.35 -17.22 -22.39
CA PRO A 267 -1.48 -17.13 -23.84
C PRO A 267 -1.78 -15.69 -24.28
N THR A 268 -1.43 -15.34 -25.51
CA THR A 268 -1.63 -14.00 -26.09
C THR A 268 -3.04 -13.42 -25.86
N SER A 269 -4.08 -14.25 -25.96
CA SER A 269 -5.49 -13.85 -25.78
C SER A 269 -5.86 -13.44 -24.34
N LYS A 270 -5.00 -13.76 -23.36
CA LYS A 270 -5.15 -13.39 -21.94
C LYS A 270 -4.01 -12.50 -21.43
N ALA A 271 -3.12 -12.07 -22.33
CA ALA A 271 -2.02 -11.14 -22.08
C ALA A 271 -2.39 -9.74 -22.62
N TYR A 272 -1.43 -9.03 -23.20
CA TYR A 272 -1.65 -7.71 -23.81
C TYR A 272 -2.08 -7.77 -25.28
N GLY A 273 -2.20 -8.97 -25.87
CA GLY A 273 -2.57 -9.15 -27.27
C GLY A 273 -1.37 -9.17 -28.24
N THR A 274 -1.66 -9.06 -29.52
CA THR A 274 -0.70 -9.13 -30.62
C THR A 274 -0.08 -7.76 -30.90
N ALA A 275 1.06 -7.74 -31.61
CA ALA A 275 1.72 -6.50 -32.01
C ALA A 275 0.83 -5.63 -32.91
N LYS A 276 -0.07 -6.26 -33.69
CA LYS A 276 -1.03 -5.55 -34.54
C LYS A 276 -2.09 -4.82 -33.70
N GLU A 277 -2.59 -5.45 -32.65
CA GLU A 277 -3.60 -4.88 -31.75
C GLU A 277 -3.03 -3.75 -30.89
N LEU A 278 -1.79 -3.90 -30.44
CA LEU A 278 -1.11 -2.93 -29.58
C LEU A 278 -0.58 -1.69 -30.33
N GLY A 279 -0.28 -1.81 -31.61
CA GLY A 279 0.32 -0.73 -32.40
C GLY A 279 1.83 -0.56 -32.16
N LYS A 280 2.44 0.39 -32.88
CA LYS A 280 3.91 0.55 -32.93
C LYS A 280 4.51 1.18 -31.68
N ASP A 281 3.73 1.98 -30.94
CA ASP A 281 4.17 2.73 -29.76
C ASP A 281 3.79 2.03 -28.44
N ALA A 282 3.52 0.72 -28.52
CA ALA A 282 3.09 -0.08 -27.39
C ALA A 282 4.18 -0.16 -26.32
N LYS A 283 3.81 0.17 -25.08
CA LYS A 283 4.70 0.04 -23.90
C LYS A 283 4.75 -1.39 -23.35
N TYR A 284 3.83 -2.24 -23.77
CA TYR A 284 3.71 -3.62 -23.30
C TYR A 284 4.17 -4.61 -24.37
N PRO A 285 4.73 -5.77 -23.97
CA PRO A 285 5.11 -6.80 -24.92
C PRO A 285 3.88 -7.43 -25.57
N ALA A 286 3.96 -7.65 -26.88
CA ALA A 286 3.01 -8.48 -27.60
C ALA A 286 3.28 -9.97 -27.38
N GLY A 287 2.24 -10.77 -27.51
CA GLY A 287 2.30 -12.24 -27.50
C GLY A 287 2.14 -12.85 -26.11
N SER A 288 2.47 -14.15 -26.03
CA SER A 288 2.38 -14.90 -24.78
C SER A 288 3.48 -14.53 -23.80
N LEU A 289 3.16 -14.64 -22.51
CA LEU A 289 4.03 -14.22 -21.41
C LEU A 289 4.16 -15.34 -20.37
N VAL A 290 5.22 -15.28 -19.59
CA VAL A 290 5.37 -16.12 -18.40
C VAL A 290 5.67 -15.22 -17.21
N PHE A 291 4.95 -15.44 -16.13
CA PHE A 291 5.16 -14.75 -14.87
C PHE A 291 5.49 -15.75 -13.77
N VAL A 292 6.36 -15.34 -12.85
CA VAL A 292 6.44 -15.92 -11.51
C VAL A 292 6.02 -14.83 -10.55
N VAL A 293 5.00 -15.11 -9.75
CA VAL A 293 4.33 -14.16 -8.86
C VAL A 293 4.34 -14.69 -7.44
N ASP A 294 4.82 -13.87 -6.53
CA ASP A 294 4.86 -14.12 -5.10
C ASP A 294 3.78 -13.30 -4.43
N VAL A 295 2.77 -13.98 -3.90
CA VAL A 295 1.59 -13.35 -3.31
C VAL A 295 1.91 -13.01 -1.85
N LEU A 296 2.19 -11.74 -1.57
CA LEU A 296 2.62 -11.27 -0.24
C LEU A 296 1.44 -10.84 0.64
N GLY A 297 0.32 -10.52 0.02
CA GLY A 297 -0.90 -10.15 0.74
C GLY A 297 -2.09 -9.98 -0.19
N ARG A 298 -3.27 -9.91 0.41
CA ARG A 298 -4.52 -9.57 -0.27
C ARG A 298 -5.33 -8.59 0.58
N THR A 299 -6.17 -7.80 -0.06
CA THR A 299 -7.28 -7.10 0.60
C THR A 299 -8.52 -7.15 -0.27
N ASP A 300 -9.68 -7.13 0.36
CA ASP A 300 -10.94 -6.99 -0.36
C ASP A 300 -10.96 -5.61 -1.06
N THR A 301 -11.31 -5.58 -2.34
CA THR A 301 -11.48 -4.30 -3.07
C THR A 301 -12.86 -3.70 -2.74
N PRO A 302 -12.94 -2.49 -2.16
CA PRO A 302 -14.21 -1.85 -1.87
C PRO A 302 -15.03 -1.59 -3.15
N ASP A 303 -16.36 -1.65 -3.05
CA ASP A 303 -17.25 -1.41 -4.21
C ASP A 303 -17.09 0.00 -4.80
N ALA A 304 -16.74 0.98 -3.97
CA ALA A 304 -16.43 2.35 -4.41
C ALA A 304 -15.26 2.38 -5.43
N ALA A 305 -14.25 1.56 -5.21
CA ALA A 305 -13.08 1.47 -6.09
C ALA A 305 -13.41 0.78 -7.43
N LYS A 306 -14.35 -0.18 -7.42
CA LYS A 306 -14.80 -0.90 -8.63
C LYS A 306 -15.53 0.02 -9.60
N GLN A 307 -16.23 1.05 -9.11
CA GLN A 307 -16.97 1.99 -9.95
C GLN A 307 -16.05 2.99 -10.68
N GLY A 308 -14.87 3.29 -10.14
CA GLY A 308 -13.86 4.14 -10.79
C GLY A 308 -12.99 3.44 -11.84
N ALA A 309 -12.84 2.11 -11.75
CA ALA A 309 -12.03 1.31 -12.67
C ALA A 309 -12.69 1.10 -14.05
N SER A 310 -14.00 1.33 -14.19
CA SER A 310 -14.72 1.13 -15.46
C SER A 310 -14.35 2.13 -16.56
N SER A 311 -13.55 3.16 -16.26
CA SER A 311 -13.11 4.18 -17.23
C SER A 311 -11.58 4.33 -17.34
N ALA A 312 -10.78 3.59 -16.56
CA ALA A 312 -9.33 3.75 -16.55
C ALA A 312 -8.62 2.60 -17.30
N THR A 313 -7.92 2.95 -18.38
CA THR A 313 -6.87 2.10 -18.98
C THR A 313 -5.63 2.11 -18.07
N PRO A 314 -4.69 1.15 -18.16
CA PRO A 314 -3.61 0.86 -17.19
C PRO A 314 -2.60 1.98 -16.85
N LYS A 315 -2.87 3.22 -17.23
CA LYS A 315 -1.94 4.35 -17.16
C LYS A 315 -1.75 4.92 -15.74
N ASP A 316 -2.68 4.70 -14.82
CA ASP A 316 -2.68 5.43 -13.54
C ASP A 316 -2.16 4.64 -12.32
N SER A 317 -1.91 3.33 -12.42
CA SER A 317 -1.39 2.55 -11.26
C SER A 317 0.11 2.73 -10.99
N ALA A 318 0.86 3.44 -11.84
CA ALA A 318 2.32 3.57 -11.74
C ALA A 318 2.84 5.00 -11.55
N SER A 319 2.00 5.96 -11.16
CA SER A 319 2.46 7.32 -10.82
C SER A 319 1.69 7.88 -9.64
N GLY A 320 1.98 7.30 -8.48
CA GLY A 320 1.64 7.86 -7.18
C GLY A 320 2.88 8.09 -6.32
N GLU A 321 4.00 8.49 -6.92
CA GLU A 321 5.16 8.99 -6.19
C GLU A 321 5.04 10.53 -6.09
N PRO A 322 5.12 11.13 -4.90
CA PRO A 322 5.28 12.57 -4.80
C PRO A 322 6.65 12.95 -5.39
N SER A 323 6.64 13.77 -6.44
CA SER A 323 7.87 14.29 -7.03
C SER A 323 8.70 15.06 -5.99
N PRO A 324 9.98 14.71 -5.77
CA PRO A 324 10.91 15.60 -5.11
C PRO A 324 11.50 16.54 -6.17
N LYS A 325 11.27 17.85 -6.04
CA LYS A 325 12.13 18.84 -6.71
C LYS A 325 12.47 19.97 -5.77
N ALA A 326 13.57 19.78 -5.05
CA ALA A 326 14.50 20.85 -4.76
C ALA A 326 15.45 21.00 -5.97
N SER A 327 15.56 22.20 -6.54
CA SER A 327 16.84 22.68 -7.04
C SER A 327 16.83 24.21 -7.12
N SER A 328 17.78 24.75 -6.39
CA SER A 328 18.28 26.12 -6.40
C SER A 328 18.73 26.62 -7.77
N SER A 329 18.46 27.89 -8.06
CA SER A 329 19.40 28.87 -8.67
C SER A 329 18.67 30.22 -8.64
N GLY A 330 19.21 31.34 -8.13
CA GLY A 330 20.60 31.69 -7.91
C GLY A 330 21.21 32.35 -9.15
N LYS A 331 20.60 33.42 -9.68
CA LYS A 331 21.21 34.75 -9.94
C LYS A 331 20.20 35.72 -10.55
#